data_AF-A0A1S3RH02-F1
#
_entry.id   AF-A0A1S3RH02-F1
#
_cell.length_a   1.000
_cell.length_b   1.000
_cell.length_c   1.000
_cell.angle_alpha   90.00
_cell.angle_beta   90.00
_cell.angle_gamma   90.00
#
_symmetry.space_group_name_H-M   'P 1'
#
loop_
_entity.id
_entity.type
_entity.pdbx_description
1 polymer ?
#
loop_
_entity_poly.entity_id
_entity_poly.type
_entity_poly.pdbx_seq_one_letter_code
_entity_poly.pdbx_strand_id
1 'polypeptide(L)'
;MPMHRQPFEKGRLIILFSVVFPEANFLPKHKLKELEHYLPAKREAEQPESMDDDLYIYADLEDCDPARVRRSQYHYMEEDDYPSAGGVQCQTS
;
A
#
# COMPACT_ATOMS: atom_id res chain seq x y z
N MET A 1 -1.72 29.40 1.49
CA MET A 1 -2.92 29.65 2.30
C MET A 1 -2.50 30.13 3.68
N PRO A 2 -3.22 31.07 4.31
CA PRO A 2 -2.96 31.50 5.68
C PRO A 2 -3.27 30.37 6.66
N MET A 3 -2.39 30.12 7.63
CA MET A 3 -2.66 29.22 8.75
C MET A 3 -3.25 30.00 9.93
N HIS A 4 -4.28 29.43 10.57
CA HIS A 4 -4.86 30.03 11.78
C HIS A 4 -3.76 30.21 12.84
N ARG A 5 -3.68 31.41 13.44
CA ARG A 5 -2.64 31.86 14.40
C ARG A 5 -1.24 32.10 13.84
N GLN A 6 -1.01 31.90 12.54
CA GLN A 6 0.28 32.17 11.89
C GLN A 6 0.07 33.00 10.60
N PRO A 7 -0.27 34.30 10.74
CA PRO A 7 -0.67 35.15 9.62
C PRO A 7 0.46 35.45 8.61
N PHE A 8 1.72 35.25 9.02
CA PHE A 8 2.89 35.48 8.17
C PHE A 8 3.47 34.18 7.57
N GLU A 9 3.03 33.01 8.04
CA GLU A 9 3.45 31.74 7.47
C GLU A 9 2.63 31.39 6.23
N LYS A 10 3.32 30.95 5.18
CA LYS A 10 2.68 30.50 3.94
C LYS A 10 2.69 28.97 3.90
N GLY A 11 1.53 28.37 3.63
CA GLY A 11 1.45 26.95 3.31
C GLY A 11 2.22 26.57 2.03
N ARG A 12 2.38 25.27 1.81
CA ARG A 12 3.10 24.72 0.65
C ARG A 12 2.18 24.59 -0.56
N LEU A 13 2.69 24.92 -1.74
CA LEU A 13 2.08 24.51 -3.00
C LEU A 13 2.62 23.13 -3.36
N ILE A 14 1.73 22.15 -3.52
CA ILE A 14 2.09 20.81 -3.97
C ILE A 14 1.68 20.69 -5.44
N ILE A 15 2.65 20.48 -6.32
CA ILE A 15 2.41 20.24 -7.75
C ILE A 15 2.58 18.75 -7.99
N LEU A 16 1.49 18.09 -8.40
CA LEU A 16 1.49 16.68 -8.78
C LEU A 16 1.50 16.59 -10.29
N PHE A 17 2.53 15.98 -10.85
CA PHE A 17 2.62 15.73 -12.28
C PHE A 17 1.96 14.40 -12.62
N SER A 18 1.02 14.42 -13.56
CA SER A 18 0.55 13.22 -14.24
C SER A 18 1.32 13.11 -15.55
N VAL A 19 2.19 12.10 -15.63
CA VAL A 19 3.00 11.86 -16.83
C VAL A 19 2.28 10.86 -17.71
N VAL A 20 1.90 11.29 -18.91
CA VAL A 20 1.30 10.42 -19.93
C VAL A 20 2.42 9.90 -20.81
N PHE A 21 2.58 8.58 -20.84
CA PHE A 21 3.55 7.93 -21.73
C PHE A 21 3.08 7.97 -23.18
N PRO A 22 4.00 8.06 -24.15
CA PRO A 22 3.66 7.96 -25.56
C PRO A 22 3.01 6.62 -25.92
N GLU A 23 2.26 6.61 -27.02
CA GLU A 23 1.66 5.39 -27.56
C GLU A 23 2.72 4.39 -28.07
N ALA A 24 2.27 3.15 -28.33
CA ALA A 24 3.13 2.12 -28.90
C ALA A 24 3.73 2.58 -30.24
N ASN A 25 5.02 2.29 -30.45
CA ASN A 25 5.77 2.68 -31.65
C ASN A 25 5.91 4.20 -31.86
N PHE A 26 5.82 5.03 -30.81
CA PHE A 26 6.05 6.48 -30.92
C PHE A 26 7.45 6.86 -31.43
N LEU A 27 8.42 5.94 -31.32
CA LEU A 27 9.80 6.14 -31.71
C LEU A 27 10.26 5.00 -32.64
N PRO A 28 10.95 5.31 -33.75
CA PRO A 28 11.50 4.28 -34.62
C PRO A 28 12.65 3.50 -33.95
N LYS A 29 12.83 2.23 -34.33
CA LYS A 29 13.77 1.30 -33.68
C LYS A 29 15.22 1.79 -33.60
N HIS A 30 15.69 2.56 -34.58
CA HIS A 30 17.04 3.12 -34.56
C HIS A 30 17.24 4.13 -33.43
N LYS A 31 16.22 4.94 -33.13
CA LYS A 31 16.25 5.92 -32.04
C LYS A 31 16.03 5.32 -30.66
N LEU A 32 15.46 4.10 -30.56
CA LEU A 32 15.31 3.44 -29.26
C LEU A 32 16.67 3.12 -28.65
N LYS A 33 17.64 2.70 -29.46
CA LYS A 33 19.03 2.51 -29.00
C LYS A 33 19.67 3.82 -28.53
N GLU A 34 19.39 4.93 -29.21
CA GLU A 34 19.85 6.25 -28.76
C GLU A 34 19.22 6.62 -27.41
N LEU A 35 17.92 6.35 -27.22
CA LEU A 35 17.20 6.60 -25.98
C LEU A 35 17.83 5.88 -24.77
N GLU A 36 18.28 4.63 -24.95
CA GLU A 36 18.95 3.84 -23.91
C GLU A 36 20.17 4.55 -23.31
N HIS A 37 20.89 5.37 -24.10
CA HIS A 37 22.08 6.09 -23.61
C HIS A 37 21.73 7.26 -22.67
N TYR A 38 20.49 7.76 -22.73
CA TYR A 38 20.01 8.85 -21.87
C TYR A 38 19.33 8.34 -20.60
N LEU A 39 19.01 7.04 -20.55
CA LEU A 39 18.40 6.41 -19.40
C LEU A 39 19.46 5.82 -18.47
N PRO A 40 19.17 5.67 -17.16
CA PRO A 40 20.03 4.95 -16.26
C PRO A 40 20.35 3.54 -16.79
N ALA A 41 21.54 3.03 -16.46
CA ALA A 41 21.95 1.68 -16.84
C ALA A 41 20.86 0.67 -16.46
N LYS A 42 20.55 -0.22 -17.40
CA LYS A 42 19.57 -1.28 -17.18
C LYS A 42 20.00 -2.07 -15.96
N ARG A 43 19.18 -2.07 -14.89
CA ARG A 43 19.36 -3.07 -13.83
C ARG A 43 19.25 -4.42 -14.51
N GLU A 44 20.26 -5.25 -14.31
CA GLU A 44 20.14 -6.66 -14.62
C GLU A 44 18.83 -7.12 -13.99
N ALA A 45 18.03 -7.89 -14.75
CA ALA A 45 16.91 -8.55 -14.13
C ALA A 45 17.55 -9.32 -12.97
N GLU A 46 17.16 -9.03 -11.74
CA GLU A 46 17.34 -9.99 -10.67
C GLU A 46 16.74 -11.25 -11.25
N GLN A 47 17.62 -12.17 -11.67
CA GLN A 47 17.22 -13.53 -11.91
C GLN A 47 16.45 -13.86 -10.64
N PRO A 48 15.19 -14.31 -10.70
CA PRO A 48 14.55 -14.77 -9.48
C PRO A 48 15.57 -15.71 -8.87
N GLU A 49 16.10 -15.37 -7.68
CA GLU A 49 16.93 -16.29 -6.93
C GLU A 49 16.14 -17.58 -7.01
N SER A 50 16.76 -18.60 -7.61
CA SER A 50 16.13 -19.88 -7.89
C SER A 50 15.20 -20.15 -6.72
N MET A 51 13.89 -20.21 -6.94
CA MET A 51 13.02 -20.75 -5.92
C MET A 51 13.69 -22.06 -5.56
N ASP A 52 14.24 -22.17 -4.34
CA ASP A 52 14.84 -23.42 -3.92
C ASP A 52 13.79 -24.46 -4.27
N ASP A 53 14.13 -25.43 -5.13
CA ASP A 53 13.20 -26.46 -5.59
C ASP A 53 12.61 -27.25 -4.40
N ASP A 54 13.16 -27.03 -3.20
CA ASP A 54 12.77 -27.58 -1.91
C ASP A 54 11.72 -26.74 -1.14
N LEU A 55 11.41 -25.49 -1.55
CA LEU A 55 10.39 -24.66 -0.91
C LEU A 55 9.03 -24.78 -1.62
N TYR A 56 8.56 -26.01 -1.81
CA TYR A 56 7.14 -26.24 -2.09
C TYR A 56 6.34 -26.05 -0.80
N ILE A 57 5.71 -24.88 -0.64
CA ILE A 57 4.69 -24.69 0.39
C ILE A 57 3.45 -25.49 -0.08
N TYR A 58 3.26 -26.67 0.48
CA TYR A 58 1.97 -27.36 0.42
C TYR A 58 0.97 -26.55 1.24
N ALA A 59 0.19 -25.70 0.57
CA ALA A 59 -1.00 -25.13 1.15
C ALA A 59 -2.13 -26.15 0.97
N ASP A 60 -2.51 -26.84 2.04
CA ASP A 60 -3.77 -27.59 2.06
C ASP A 60 -4.91 -26.59 1.90
N LEU A 61 -5.43 -26.49 0.68
CA LEU A 61 -6.61 -25.70 0.38
C LEU A 61 -7.82 -26.45 0.95
N GLU A 62 -8.15 -26.18 2.21
CA GLU A 62 -9.45 -26.57 2.75
C GLU A 62 -10.55 -25.73 2.08
N ASP A 63 -11.67 -26.37 1.75
CA ASP A 63 -12.87 -25.67 1.30
C ASP A 63 -13.31 -24.68 2.39
N CYS A 64 -13.11 -23.40 2.12
CA CYS A 64 -13.50 -22.33 3.02
C CYS A 64 -15.03 -22.23 3.06
N ASP A 65 -15.65 -22.92 4.01
CA ASP A 65 -17.08 -22.77 4.28
C ASP A 65 -17.32 -21.40 4.99
N PRO A 66 -17.95 -20.42 4.32
CA PRO A 66 -18.17 -19.10 4.88
C PRO A 66 -19.01 -19.15 6.17
N ALA A 67 -19.81 -20.21 6.38
CA ALA A 67 -20.56 -20.39 7.62
C ALA A 67 -19.67 -20.76 8.82
N ARG A 68 -18.62 -21.57 8.60
CA ARG A 68 -17.63 -21.93 9.63
C ARG A 68 -16.78 -20.73 10.04
N VAL A 69 -16.32 -19.94 9.07
CA VAL A 69 -15.54 -18.71 9.33
C VAL A 69 -16.35 -17.73 10.18
N ARG A 70 -17.63 -17.53 9.86
CA ARG A 70 -18.51 -16.67 10.67
C ARG A 70 -18.62 -17.17 12.11
N ARG A 71 -18.85 -18.47 12.34
CA ARG A 71 -18.93 -19.04 13.70
C ARG A 71 -17.63 -18.87 14.50
N SER A 72 -16.48 -19.06 13.85
CA SER A 72 -15.17 -18.84 14.48
C SER A 72 -14.96 -17.38 14.90
N GLN A 73 -15.38 -16.43 14.04
CA GLN A 73 -15.30 -15.00 14.35
C GLN A 73 -16.17 -14.61 15.56
N TYR A 74 -17.35 -15.21 15.72
CA TYR A 74 -18.21 -14.93 16.87
C TYR A 74 -17.63 -15.47 18.20
N HIS A 75 -16.97 -16.63 18.20
CA HIS A 75 -16.34 -17.16 19.42
C HIS A 75 -15.18 -16.30 19.93
N TYR A 76 -14.46 -15.61 19.03
CA TYR A 76 -13.36 -14.70 19.41
C TYR A 76 -13.83 -13.34 19.95
N MET A 77 -15.11 -13.00 19.74
CA MET A 77 -15.71 -11.71 20.14
C MET A 77 -16.52 -11.81 21.45
N GLU A 78 -16.66 -13.00 22.05
CA GLU A 78 -17.47 -13.24 23.26
C GLU A 78 -16.63 -13.21 24.56
N GLU A 79 -15.29 -13.27 24.49
CA GLU A 79 -14.41 -13.23 25.68
C GLU A 79 -14.12 -11.83 26.24
N ASP A 80 -14.67 -10.76 25.64
CA ASP A 80 -14.48 -9.36 26.07
C ASP A 80 -15.72 -8.77 26.78
N ASP A 81 -16.54 -9.61 27.43
CA ASP A 81 -17.61 -9.13 28.31
C ASP A 81 -17.26 -9.34 29.80
N TYR A 82 -16.68 -8.30 30.42
CA TYR A 82 -17.00 -8.01 31.83
C TYR A 82 -17.16 -6.49 32.07
N PRO A 83 -18.21 -6.07 32.81
CA PRO A 83 -18.65 -4.68 32.88
C PRO A 83 -18.19 -3.99 34.18
N SER A 84 -17.84 -2.70 34.13
CA SER A 84 -18.00 -1.82 35.31
C SER A 84 -17.88 -0.32 35.01
N ALA A 85 -19.01 0.36 35.19
CA ALA A 85 -19.16 1.62 35.93
C ALA A 85 -18.42 2.90 35.51
N GLY A 86 -19.22 3.94 35.31
CA GLY A 86 -18.99 5.25 35.95
C GLY A 86 -18.56 6.36 35.00
N GLY A 87 -19.52 7.15 34.52
CA GLY A 87 -19.23 8.45 33.93
C GLY A 87 -18.72 9.45 34.95
N VAL A 88 -17.87 10.39 34.51
CA VAL A 88 -17.64 11.66 35.22
C VAL A 88 -17.30 12.76 34.22
N GLN A 89 -18.05 13.86 34.29
CA GLN A 89 -17.83 15.13 33.61
C GLN A 89 -17.15 16.08 34.59
N CYS A 90 -15.99 16.64 34.24
CA CYS A 90 -15.38 17.73 35.00
C CYS A 90 -15.06 18.91 34.06
N GLN A 91 -15.74 20.02 34.32
CA GLN A 91 -15.38 21.36 33.89
C GLN A 91 -14.57 21.99 35.02
N THR A 92 -13.43 22.62 34.73
CA THR A 92 -12.87 23.66 35.60
C THR A 92 -12.19 24.75 34.78
N SER A 93 -12.53 25.98 35.18
CA SER A 93 -12.03 27.33 34.91
C SER A 93 -10.79 27.55 34.04
#